data_AF-A0A2L0QW42-F1
#
_entry.id   AF-A0A2L0QW42-F1
#
_cell.length_a   1.000
_cell.length_b   1.000
_cell.length_c   1.000
_cell.angle_alpha   90.00
_cell.angle_beta   90.00
_cell.angle_gamma   90.00
#
_symmetry.space_group_name_H-M   'P 1'
#
loop_
_entity.id
_entity.type
_entity.pdbx_description
1 polymer ?
#
loop_
_entity_poly.entity_id
_entity_poly.type
_entity_poly.pdbx_seq_one_letter_code
_entity_poly.pdbx_strand_id
1 'polypeptide(L)'
;MPMTGRAVSIAVLLAVEAGLALLAVPVHQGFMAVYGDVTATAFEGLTWGLTAGPSGMALGLVALVAVAVLVPSSRLWMRLTAAAIPVVVLLVMLAVTPLALGQKIGKYHSSPQCVTEGTDEPMASADRESQRAFDSIAHIGLYSGSGMSGVGGCTRWLVLPENVDVLQHYRAALPEAGWEVVEDDGRHLRAHHDGLAFVVMPCPGGGAVWAGSEDDPAFGQGTPGLAGTEICPHGMPTM
;
A
#
# COMPACT_ATOMS: atom_id res chain seq x y z
N MET A 1 51.25 20.63 -12.24
CA MET A 1 50.91 19.63 -13.29
C MET A 1 49.57 20.02 -13.88
N PRO A 2 49.45 20.29 -15.18
CA PRO A 2 48.17 20.69 -15.76
C PRO A 2 47.24 19.48 -15.71
N MET A 3 46.10 19.60 -15.00
CA MET A 3 45.02 18.63 -15.13
C MET A 3 44.56 18.66 -16.58
N THR A 4 44.80 17.59 -17.32
CA THR A 4 44.28 17.42 -18.68
C THR A 4 42.75 17.45 -18.62
N GLY A 5 42.09 18.11 -19.58
CA GLY A 5 40.62 18.29 -19.56
C GLY A 5 39.83 16.99 -19.34
N ARG A 6 40.39 15.84 -19.74
CA ARG A 6 39.87 14.49 -19.47
C ARG A 6 39.72 14.15 -17.98
N ALA A 7 40.67 14.55 -17.14
CA ALA A 7 40.61 14.31 -15.70
C ALA A 7 39.51 15.16 -15.02
N VAL A 8 39.33 16.40 -15.49
CA VAL A 8 38.26 17.30 -15.02
C VAL A 8 36.89 16.73 -15.41
N SER A 9 36.72 16.28 -16.66
CA SER A 9 35.48 15.65 -17.11
C SER A 9 35.12 14.40 -16.31
N ILE A 10 36.09 13.53 -16.02
CA ILE A 10 35.86 12.32 -15.20
C ILE A 10 35.44 12.70 -13.77
N ALA A 11 36.08 13.70 -13.18
CA ALA A 11 35.71 14.18 -11.85
C ALA A 11 34.29 14.75 -11.81
N VAL A 12 33.89 15.51 -12.85
CA VAL A 12 32.52 16.02 -12.98
C VAL A 12 31.52 14.87 -13.14
N LEU A 13 31.82 13.86 -13.95
CA LEU A 13 30.95 12.69 -14.11
C LEU A 13 30.78 11.91 -12.81
N LEU A 14 31.85 11.71 -12.04
CA LEU A 14 31.77 11.09 -10.71
C LEU A 14 30.92 11.91 -9.73
N ALA A 15 31.01 13.25 -9.79
CA ALA A 15 30.16 14.11 -8.96
C ALA A 15 28.69 14.02 -9.36
N VAL A 16 28.39 13.97 -10.66
CA VAL A 16 27.03 13.75 -11.18
C VAL A 16 26.52 12.36 -10.77
N GLU A 17 27.33 11.32 -10.87
CA GLU A 17 27.00 9.95 -10.46
C GLU A 17 26.62 9.90 -8.97
N ALA A 18 27.45 10.50 -8.11
CA ALA A 18 27.18 10.59 -6.68
C ALA A 18 25.89 11.37 -6.38
N GLY A 19 25.63 12.45 -7.12
CA GLY A 19 24.38 13.22 -6.99
C GLY A 19 23.14 12.40 -7.39
N LEU A 20 23.19 11.68 -8.51
CA LEU A 20 22.11 10.80 -8.95
C LEU A 20 21.90 9.64 -7.96
N ALA A 21 22.98 9.07 -7.44
CA ALA A 21 22.93 8.02 -6.42
C ALA A 21 22.19 8.48 -5.15
N LEU A 22 22.51 9.69 -4.68
CA LEU A 22 21.83 10.30 -3.52
C LEU A 22 20.35 10.57 -3.78
N LEU A 23 19.96 10.90 -5.01
CA LEU A 23 18.54 11.10 -5.39
C LEU A 23 17.77 9.79 -5.58
N ALA A 24 18.44 8.72 -6.01
CA ALA A 24 17.79 7.43 -6.25
C ALA A 24 17.20 6.82 -4.97
N VAL A 25 17.90 6.96 -3.84
CA VAL A 25 17.47 6.42 -2.53
C VAL A 25 16.13 6.98 -2.05
N PRO A 26 15.92 8.32 -1.93
CA PRO A 26 14.64 8.86 -1.48
C PRO A 26 13.51 8.59 -2.48
N VAL A 27 13.80 8.53 -3.79
CA VAL A 27 12.81 8.11 -4.79
C VAL A 27 12.36 6.67 -4.54
N HIS A 28 13.29 5.76 -4.25
CA HIS A 28 12.96 4.38 -3.88
C HIS A 28 12.18 4.32 -2.58
N GLN A 29 12.64 5.00 -1.53
CA GLN A 29 11.96 5.02 -0.24
C GLN A 29 10.52 5.55 -0.37
N GLY A 30 10.32 6.68 -1.05
CA GLY A 30 9.00 7.27 -1.25
C GLY A 30 8.08 6.38 -2.08
N PHE A 31 8.62 5.74 -3.13
CA PHE A 31 7.87 4.78 -3.93
C PHE A 31 7.42 3.58 -3.08
N MET A 32 8.32 2.97 -2.30
CA MET A 32 7.99 1.82 -1.45
C MET A 32 7.02 2.18 -0.31
N ALA A 33 7.10 3.39 0.24
CA ALA A 33 6.20 3.86 1.29
C ALA A 33 4.74 4.08 0.81
N VAL A 34 4.53 4.15 -0.50
CA VAL A 34 3.20 4.33 -1.12
C VAL A 34 2.76 3.03 -1.80
N TYR A 35 3.59 2.49 -2.68
CA TYR A 35 3.24 1.39 -3.58
C TYR A 35 3.84 0.04 -3.18
N GLY A 36 4.82 0.00 -2.27
CA GLY A 36 5.52 -1.23 -1.93
C GLY A 36 4.59 -2.31 -1.37
N ASP A 37 4.79 -3.56 -1.79
CA ASP A 37 4.10 -4.72 -1.22
C ASP A 37 4.59 -4.98 0.21
N VAL A 38 3.67 -5.02 1.15
CA VAL A 38 3.92 -5.19 2.59
C VAL A 38 4.03 -6.65 3.02
N THR A 39 3.67 -7.59 2.13
CA THR A 39 3.75 -9.03 2.39
C THR A 39 5.11 -9.62 1.99
N ALA A 40 5.85 -8.90 1.15
CA ALA A 40 7.15 -9.29 0.63
C ALA A 40 8.29 -9.09 1.64
N THR A 41 9.33 -9.92 1.53
CA THR A 41 10.61 -9.69 2.23
C THR A 41 11.30 -8.43 1.70
N ALA A 42 12.27 -7.90 2.46
CA ALA A 42 13.02 -6.70 2.05
C ALA A 42 13.68 -6.85 0.66
N PHE A 43 14.15 -8.06 0.34
CA PHE A 43 14.75 -8.36 -0.96
C PHE A 43 13.70 -8.39 -2.08
N GLU A 44 12.57 -9.05 -1.86
CA GLU A 44 11.45 -9.07 -2.82
C GLU A 44 10.90 -7.66 -3.06
N GLY A 45 10.73 -6.87 -2.00
CA GLY A 45 10.32 -5.47 -2.09
C GLY A 45 11.32 -4.61 -2.88
N LEU A 46 12.62 -4.83 -2.69
CA LEU A 46 13.65 -4.17 -3.50
C LEU A 46 13.54 -4.58 -4.97
N THR A 47 13.44 -5.88 -5.26
CA THR A 47 13.34 -6.38 -6.64
C THR A 47 12.13 -5.80 -7.35
N TRP A 48 10.97 -5.78 -6.68
CA TRP A 48 9.75 -5.19 -7.20
C TRP A 48 9.91 -3.69 -7.44
N GLY A 49 10.49 -2.94 -6.50
CA GLY A 49 10.78 -1.52 -6.67
C GLY A 49 11.71 -1.22 -7.86
N LEU A 50 12.65 -2.13 -8.16
CA LEU A 50 13.56 -2.01 -9.30
C LEU A 50 12.89 -2.39 -10.63
N THR A 51 11.95 -3.33 -10.66
CA THR A 51 11.31 -3.80 -11.91
C THR A 51 10.05 -3.04 -12.28
N ALA A 52 9.25 -2.63 -11.30
CA ALA A 52 7.96 -1.97 -11.49
C ALA A 52 8.00 -0.45 -11.24
N GLY A 53 9.06 0.04 -10.58
CA GLY A 53 9.10 1.41 -10.06
C GLY A 53 10.10 2.35 -10.75
N PRO A 54 10.00 3.66 -10.45
CA PRO A 54 10.98 4.66 -10.87
C PRO A 54 12.38 4.41 -10.29
N SER A 55 12.50 3.55 -9.27
CA SER A 55 13.79 3.16 -8.66
C SER A 55 14.71 2.46 -9.67
N GLY A 56 14.15 1.60 -10.53
CA GLY A 56 14.91 0.94 -11.59
C GLY A 56 15.47 1.92 -12.60
N MET A 57 14.67 2.91 -13.02
CA MET A 57 15.11 3.97 -13.93
C MET A 57 16.22 4.83 -13.30
N ALA A 58 16.06 5.21 -12.02
CA ALA A 58 17.05 5.98 -11.28
C ALA A 58 18.38 5.23 -11.15
N LEU A 59 18.34 3.94 -10.80
CA LEU A 59 19.54 3.10 -10.74
C LEU A 59 20.16 2.90 -12.14
N GLY A 60 19.33 2.75 -13.18
CA GLY A 60 19.79 2.66 -14.57
C GLY A 60 20.57 3.91 -15.01
N LEU A 61 20.12 5.10 -14.61
CA LEU A 61 20.84 6.35 -14.87
C LEU A 61 22.19 6.40 -14.12
N VAL A 62 22.23 5.98 -12.86
CA VAL A 62 23.48 5.88 -12.07
C VAL A 62 24.45 4.92 -12.75
N ALA A 63 23.98 3.73 -13.16
CA ALA A 63 24.80 2.73 -13.85
C ALA A 63 25.33 3.23 -15.20
N LEU A 64 24.53 4.00 -15.95
CA LEU A 64 24.95 4.57 -17.24
C LEU A 64 26.09 5.57 -17.06
N VAL A 65 26.01 6.45 -16.05
CA VAL A 65 27.09 7.39 -15.73
C VAL A 65 28.33 6.65 -15.23
N ALA A 66 28.16 5.61 -14.40
CA ALA A 66 29.26 4.76 -13.94
C ALA A 66 30.05 4.13 -15.11
N VAL A 67 29.33 3.60 -16.12
CA VAL A 67 29.95 3.05 -17.34
C VAL A 67 30.70 4.14 -18.12
N ALA A 68 30.11 5.33 -18.23
CA ALA A 68 30.73 6.48 -18.88
C ALA A 68 32.01 6.96 -18.17
N VAL A 69 32.18 6.67 -16.87
CA VAL A 69 33.43 6.89 -16.12
C VAL A 69 34.41 5.71 -16.28
N LEU A 70 33.90 4.47 -16.21
CA LEU A 70 34.68 3.22 -16.23
C LEU A 70 35.46 2.99 -17.53
N VAL A 71 34.85 3.33 -18.67
CA VAL A 71 35.41 3.09 -20.02
C VAL A 71 36.59 4.03 -20.32
N PRO A 72 36.49 5.35 -20.15
CA PRO A 72 37.58 6.27 -20.48
C PRO A 72 38.62 6.46 -19.38
N SER A 73 38.41 5.97 -18.15
CA SER A 73 39.34 6.18 -17.05
C SER A 73 40.49 5.18 -17.04
N SER A 74 41.72 5.69 -17.03
CA SER A 74 42.95 4.89 -16.87
C SER A 74 43.38 4.73 -15.40
N ARG A 75 42.75 5.46 -14.47
CA ARG A 75 43.11 5.44 -13.04
C ARG A 75 42.26 4.43 -12.30
N LEU A 76 42.92 3.41 -11.73
CA LEU A 76 42.26 2.31 -11.02
C LEU A 76 41.30 2.81 -9.93
N TRP A 77 41.71 3.79 -9.12
CA TRP A 77 40.87 4.31 -8.03
C TRP A 77 39.55 4.93 -8.53
N MET A 78 39.57 5.68 -9.64
CA MET A 78 38.34 6.24 -10.23
C MET A 78 37.40 5.15 -10.77
N ARG A 79 37.95 4.06 -11.31
CA ARG A 79 37.16 2.90 -11.78
C ARG A 79 36.51 2.16 -10.61
N LEU A 80 37.26 1.99 -9.50
CA LEU A 80 36.73 1.39 -8.28
C LEU A 80 35.61 2.25 -7.69
N THR A 81 35.76 3.58 -7.64
CA THR A 81 34.71 4.47 -7.13
C THR A 81 33.44 4.40 -7.99
N ALA A 82 33.57 4.47 -9.32
CA ALA A 82 32.42 4.35 -10.23
C ALA A 82 31.73 2.98 -10.14
N ALA A 83 32.49 1.90 -9.91
CA ALA A 83 31.87 0.58 -9.69
C ALA A 83 31.22 0.47 -8.30
N ALA A 84 31.77 1.12 -7.29
CA ALA A 84 31.29 1.06 -5.92
C ALA A 84 29.98 1.82 -5.72
N ILE A 85 29.79 2.97 -6.39
CA ILE A 85 28.60 3.82 -6.20
C ILE A 85 27.28 3.05 -6.47
N PRO A 86 27.06 2.37 -7.61
CA PRO A 86 25.83 1.60 -7.85
C PRO A 86 25.61 0.49 -6.82
N VAL A 87 26.69 -0.18 -6.39
CA VAL A 87 26.62 -1.26 -5.38
C VAL A 87 26.19 -0.70 -4.03
N VAL A 88 26.77 0.43 -3.62
CA VAL A 88 26.39 1.12 -2.38
C VAL A 88 24.94 1.58 -2.43
N VAL A 89 24.49 2.13 -3.57
CA VAL A 89 23.08 2.52 -3.76
C VAL A 89 22.14 1.32 -3.56
N LEU A 90 22.45 0.17 -4.17
CA LEU A 90 21.65 -1.05 -4.00
C LEU A 90 21.60 -1.51 -2.53
N LEU A 91 22.74 -1.49 -1.83
CA LEU A 91 22.79 -1.84 -0.41
C LEU A 91 21.97 -0.88 0.46
N VAL A 92 22.04 0.43 0.17
CA VAL A 92 21.25 1.44 0.87
C VAL A 92 19.76 1.27 0.58
N MET A 93 19.37 1.06 -0.69
CA MET A 93 17.99 0.79 -1.06
C MET A 93 17.44 -0.43 -0.30
N LEU A 94 18.16 -1.54 -0.31
CA LEU A 94 17.81 -2.75 0.45
C LEU A 94 17.62 -2.46 1.95
N ALA A 95 18.48 -1.62 2.53
CA ALA A 95 18.40 -1.27 3.95
C ALA A 95 17.23 -0.34 4.29
N VAL A 96 16.80 0.53 3.37
CA VAL A 96 15.66 1.45 3.59
C VAL A 96 14.31 0.86 3.21
N THR A 97 14.26 -0.21 2.41
CA THR A 97 13.00 -0.89 2.04
C THR A 97 12.17 -1.30 3.26
N PRO A 98 12.71 -1.95 4.31
CA PRO A 98 11.94 -2.30 5.51
C PRO A 98 11.36 -1.07 6.23
N LEU A 99 12.10 0.04 6.27
CA LEU A 99 11.63 1.27 6.90
C LEU A 99 10.47 1.88 6.11
N ALA A 100 10.58 1.94 4.79
CA ALA A 100 9.51 2.44 3.92
C ALA A 100 8.25 1.56 4.00
N LEU A 101 8.41 0.24 4.00
CA LEU A 101 7.31 -0.70 4.19
C LEU A 101 6.71 -0.58 5.60
N GLY A 102 7.52 -0.38 6.64
CA GLY A 102 7.05 -0.11 8.00
C GLY A 102 6.21 1.17 8.11
N GLN A 103 6.60 2.25 7.42
CA GLN A 103 5.78 3.46 7.30
C GLN A 103 4.45 3.21 6.60
N LYS A 104 4.43 2.31 5.61
CA LYS A 104 3.21 1.89 4.94
C LYS A 104 2.33 1.05 5.88
N ILE A 105 2.90 0.07 6.58
CA ILE A 105 2.24 -0.80 7.58
C ILE A 105 1.61 0.02 8.71
N GLY A 106 2.30 1.06 9.20
CA GLY A 106 1.78 1.96 10.24
C GLY A 106 0.51 2.74 9.84
N LYS A 107 0.12 2.74 8.57
CA LYS A 107 -1.16 3.29 8.09
C LYS A 107 -2.31 2.29 8.14
N TYR A 108 -2.01 1.03 8.47
CA TYR A 108 -3.00 -0.03 8.53
C TYR A 108 -3.29 -0.47 9.96
N HIS A 109 -4.56 -0.71 10.25
CA HIS A 109 -5.03 -1.24 11.52
C HIS A 109 -5.38 -2.72 11.39
N SER A 110 -5.22 -3.47 12.49
CA SER A 110 -5.68 -4.87 12.60
C SER A 110 -7.20 -4.99 12.73
N SER A 111 -7.87 -3.89 13.06
CA SER A 111 -9.33 -3.76 13.05
C SER A 111 -9.76 -2.50 12.29
N PRO A 112 -10.92 -2.50 11.61
CA PRO A 112 -11.51 -1.31 11.00
C PRO A 112 -11.74 -0.21 12.04
N GLN A 113 -11.38 1.03 11.71
CA GLN A 113 -11.56 2.20 12.60
C GLN A 113 -12.55 3.19 12.01
N CYS A 114 -13.73 3.30 12.61
CA CYS A 114 -14.81 4.19 12.18
C CYS A 114 -14.81 5.52 12.92
N VAL A 115 -14.46 5.51 14.21
CA VAL A 115 -14.54 6.69 15.07
C VAL A 115 -13.48 7.72 14.68
N THR A 116 -13.93 8.92 14.31
CA THR A 116 -13.06 10.09 14.09
C THR A 116 -13.27 11.11 15.21
N GLU A 117 -12.18 11.63 15.79
CA GLU A 117 -12.26 12.68 16.81
C GLU A 117 -12.87 13.97 16.23
N GLY A 118 -13.79 14.58 16.98
CA GLY A 118 -14.40 15.87 16.61
C GLY A 118 -15.59 15.79 15.65
N THR A 119 -16.09 14.59 15.36
CA THR A 119 -17.35 14.40 14.62
C THR A 119 -18.56 14.83 15.46
N ASP A 120 -19.47 15.61 14.88
CA ASP A 120 -20.75 16.01 15.49
C ASP A 120 -21.86 14.94 15.31
N GLU A 121 -22.89 15.02 16.15
CA GLU A 121 -24.10 14.20 15.97
C GLU A 121 -24.87 14.63 14.70
N PRO A 122 -25.53 13.69 13.99
CA PRO A 122 -25.74 12.26 14.31
C PRO A 122 -24.63 11.32 13.80
N MET A 123 -23.57 11.85 13.17
CA MET A 123 -22.53 11.02 12.58
C MET A 123 -21.68 10.32 13.65
N ALA A 124 -21.47 10.97 14.80
CA ALA A 124 -20.73 10.39 15.91
C ALA A 124 -21.41 9.16 16.55
N SER A 125 -22.74 9.09 16.54
CA SER A 125 -23.48 7.89 16.97
C SER A 125 -23.39 6.78 15.94
N ALA A 126 -23.55 7.10 14.65
CA ALA A 126 -23.39 6.14 13.55
C ALA A 126 -21.97 5.52 13.50
N ASP A 127 -20.92 6.32 13.71
CA ASP A 127 -19.53 5.81 13.78
C ASP A 127 -19.34 4.85 14.94
N ARG A 128 -19.91 5.16 16.12
CA ARG A 128 -19.83 4.28 17.30
C ARG A 128 -20.64 2.99 17.15
N GLU A 129 -21.74 3.03 16.41
CA GLU A 129 -22.54 1.86 16.08
C GLU A 129 -21.81 0.96 15.08
N SER A 130 -21.27 1.56 14.02
CA SER A 130 -20.46 0.85 13.04
C SER A 130 -19.19 0.25 13.67
N GLN A 131 -18.54 0.98 14.59
CA GLN A 131 -17.38 0.47 15.32
C GLN A 131 -17.73 -0.76 16.16
N ARG A 132 -18.89 -0.77 16.83
CA ARG A 132 -19.37 -1.93 17.59
C ARG A 132 -19.60 -3.15 16.70
N ALA A 133 -20.13 -2.95 15.49
CA ALA A 133 -20.29 -4.02 14.52
C ALA A 133 -18.92 -4.60 14.09
N PHE A 134 -17.95 -3.75 13.76
CA PHE A 134 -16.59 -4.20 13.44
C PHE A 134 -15.93 -4.92 14.63
N ASP A 135 -15.97 -4.35 15.83
CA ASP A 135 -15.36 -4.95 17.02
C ASP A 135 -15.97 -6.31 17.41
N SER A 136 -17.17 -6.64 16.92
CA SER A 136 -17.84 -7.93 17.17
C SER A 136 -17.31 -9.10 16.32
N ILE A 137 -16.53 -8.83 15.26
CA ILE A 137 -16.12 -9.84 14.28
C ILE A 137 -14.59 -9.90 14.21
N ALA A 138 -14.04 -11.12 14.11
CA ALA A 138 -12.63 -11.29 13.79
C ALA A 138 -12.35 -10.88 12.34
N HIS A 139 -11.45 -9.92 12.16
CA HIS A 139 -11.12 -9.39 10.84
C HIS A 139 -9.84 -9.99 10.25
N ILE A 140 -9.77 -10.00 8.92
CA ILE A 140 -8.57 -10.37 8.16
C ILE A 140 -8.00 -9.17 7.43
N GLY A 141 -6.69 -9.20 7.30
CA GLY A 141 -5.97 -8.23 6.50
C GLY A 141 -5.66 -6.93 7.23
N LEU A 142 -5.07 -6.04 6.46
CA LEU A 142 -4.61 -4.74 6.91
C LEU A 142 -5.61 -3.68 6.41
N TYR A 143 -6.30 -3.02 7.34
CA TYR A 143 -7.28 -1.99 7.00
C TYR A 143 -6.60 -0.68 6.76
N SER A 144 -6.68 -0.15 5.54
CA SER A 144 -6.19 1.21 5.32
C SER A 144 -7.07 2.12 6.17
N GLY A 145 -6.48 3.08 6.91
CA GLY A 145 -7.28 4.12 7.59
C GLY A 145 -8.17 4.97 6.67
N SER A 146 -8.18 4.69 5.36
CA SER A 146 -9.09 5.25 4.38
C SER A 146 -10.38 4.44 4.25
N GLY A 147 -11.48 5.16 4.06
CA GLY A 147 -12.83 4.64 3.94
C GLY A 147 -13.83 5.78 3.94
N MET A 148 -15.11 5.46 4.00
CA MET A 148 -16.17 6.46 4.07
C MET A 148 -16.98 6.23 5.34
N SER A 149 -17.24 7.29 6.10
CA SER A 149 -18.16 7.30 7.22
C SER A 149 -19.31 8.24 6.89
N GLY A 150 -20.53 7.87 7.27
CA GLY A 150 -21.71 8.69 7.12
C GLY A 150 -22.76 8.27 8.13
N VAL A 151 -23.89 8.97 8.12
CA VAL A 151 -24.99 8.72 9.06
C VAL A 151 -25.58 7.31 8.98
N GLY A 152 -25.41 6.63 7.85
CA GLY A 152 -25.88 5.26 7.66
C GLY A 152 -24.88 4.16 7.98
N GLY A 153 -23.61 4.50 8.17
CA GLY A 153 -22.58 3.50 8.48
C GLY A 153 -21.18 3.88 8.01
N CYS A 154 -20.30 2.89 8.05
CA CYS A 154 -18.87 3.03 7.86
C CYS A 154 -18.33 1.95 6.92
N THR A 155 -17.79 2.36 5.78
CA THR A 155 -17.04 1.49 4.86
C THR A 155 -15.56 1.57 5.16
N ARG A 156 -14.88 0.43 5.26
CA ARG A 156 -13.42 0.34 5.33
C ARG A 156 -12.87 -0.63 4.30
N TRP A 157 -11.74 -0.25 3.71
CA TRP A 157 -11.04 -1.04 2.71
C TRP A 157 -9.92 -1.82 3.36
N LEU A 158 -9.77 -3.08 2.94
CA LEU A 158 -8.75 -3.97 3.45
C LEU A 158 -7.87 -4.49 2.31
N VAL A 159 -6.60 -4.59 2.62
CA VAL A 159 -5.57 -5.11 1.72
C VAL A 159 -5.26 -6.54 2.14
N LEU A 160 -5.32 -7.47 1.18
CA LEU A 160 -5.04 -8.89 1.41
C LEU A 160 -3.93 -9.38 0.49
N PRO A 161 -3.11 -10.34 0.96
CA PRO A 161 -2.22 -11.10 0.07
C PRO A 161 -3.03 -11.72 -1.09
N GLU A 162 -2.41 -11.83 -2.26
CA GLU A 162 -2.98 -12.62 -3.35
C GLU A 162 -3.33 -14.02 -2.84
N ASN A 163 -4.52 -14.52 -3.21
CA ASN A 163 -5.10 -15.82 -2.84
C ASN A 163 -5.88 -15.91 -1.52
N VAL A 164 -6.08 -14.83 -0.76
CA VAL A 164 -7.02 -14.87 0.37
C VAL A 164 -8.45 -14.61 -0.12
N ASP A 165 -9.33 -15.60 0.03
CA ASP A 165 -10.76 -15.43 -0.22
C ASP A 165 -11.41 -14.69 0.95
N VAL A 166 -11.65 -13.39 0.75
CA VAL A 166 -12.27 -12.53 1.76
C VAL A 166 -13.67 -13.03 2.15
N LEU A 167 -14.46 -13.50 1.18
CA LEU A 167 -15.82 -13.95 1.44
C LEU A 167 -15.80 -15.24 2.25
N GLN A 168 -14.88 -16.17 1.95
CA GLN A 168 -14.72 -17.39 2.72
C GLN A 168 -14.40 -17.13 4.20
N HIS A 169 -13.55 -16.15 4.51
CA HIS A 169 -13.28 -15.77 5.90
C HIS A 169 -14.55 -15.29 6.61
N TYR A 170 -15.26 -14.34 6.03
CA TYR A 170 -16.44 -13.76 6.68
C TYR A 170 -17.64 -14.72 6.73
N ARG A 171 -17.74 -15.67 5.80
CA ARG A 171 -18.71 -16.79 5.90
C ARG A 171 -18.52 -17.62 7.17
N ALA A 172 -17.29 -17.74 7.67
CA ALA A 172 -17.01 -18.43 8.92
C ALA A 172 -17.14 -17.48 10.13
N ALA A 173 -16.55 -16.28 10.03
CA ALA A 173 -16.46 -15.34 11.15
C ALA A 173 -17.82 -14.75 11.57
N LEU A 174 -18.72 -14.47 10.62
CA LEU A 174 -20.02 -13.87 10.92
C LEU A 174 -20.90 -14.79 11.77
N PRO A 175 -21.17 -16.07 11.39
CA PRO A 175 -21.92 -16.99 12.24
C PRO A 175 -21.24 -17.27 13.58
N GLU A 176 -19.91 -17.34 13.64
CA GLU A 176 -19.17 -17.53 14.90
C GLU A 176 -19.39 -16.37 15.88
N ALA A 177 -19.52 -15.15 15.35
CA ALA A 177 -19.86 -13.94 16.10
C ALA A 177 -21.37 -13.77 16.36
N GLY A 178 -22.22 -14.71 15.96
CA GLY A 178 -23.68 -14.64 16.16
C GLY A 178 -24.44 -13.78 15.14
N TRP A 179 -23.80 -13.41 14.03
CA TRP A 179 -24.46 -12.74 12.92
C TRP A 179 -25.19 -13.74 12.03
N GLU A 180 -26.40 -13.41 11.59
CA GLU A 180 -27.15 -14.22 10.62
C GLU A 180 -26.87 -13.71 9.20
N VAL A 181 -26.41 -14.60 8.32
CA VAL A 181 -26.15 -14.29 6.91
C VAL A 181 -27.47 -14.30 6.15
N VAL A 182 -27.82 -13.16 5.57
CA VAL A 182 -29.08 -12.94 4.83
C VAL A 182 -28.89 -12.95 3.31
N GLU A 183 -27.67 -12.76 2.82
CA GLU A 183 -27.33 -12.84 1.39
C GLU A 183 -25.90 -13.35 1.18
N ASP A 184 -25.72 -14.30 0.28
CA ASP A 184 -24.42 -14.77 -0.22
C ASP A 184 -24.58 -15.18 -1.69
N ASP A 185 -24.17 -14.30 -2.60
CA ASP A 185 -24.27 -14.53 -4.05
C ASP A 185 -22.92 -14.97 -4.68
N GLY A 186 -21.91 -15.21 -3.85
CA GLY A 186 -20.54 -15.50 -4.28
C GLY A 186 -19.70 -14.28 -4.66
N ARG A 187 -20.27 -13.07 -4.64
CA ARG A 187 -19.60 -11.76 -4.87
C ARG A 187 -19.86 -10.76 -3.76
N HIS A 188 -20.87 -11.00 -2.95
CA HIS A 188 -21.31 -10.18 -1.85
C HIS A 188 -21.77 -11.10 -0.73
N LEU A 189 -21.48 -10.69 0.50
CA LEU A 189 -21.99 -11.34 1.70
C LEU A 189 -22.65 -10.27 2.56
N ARG A 190 -23.91 -10.49 2.95
CA ARG A 190 -24.64 -9.61 3.88
C ARG A 190 -25.10 -10.37 5.09
N ALA A 191 -24.97 -9.75 6.25
CA ALA A 191 -25.43 -10.31 7.51
C ALA A 191 -26.04 -9.22 8.41
N HIS A 192 -26.86 -9.66 9.36
CA HIS A 192 -27.47 -8.80 10.37
C HIS A 192 -27.28 -9.36 11.79
N HIS A 193 -27.29 -8.47 12.78
CA HIS A 193 -27.19 -8.81 14.19
C HIS A 193 -27.70 -7.63 15.04
N ASP A 194 -28.73 -7.86 15.86
CA ASP A 194 -29.27 -6.86 16.80
C ASP A 194 -29.55 -5.46 16.17
N GLY A 195 -30.14 -5.43 14.97
CA GLY A 195 -30.46 -4.19 14.23
C GLY A 195 -29.26 -3.54 13.52
N LEU A 196 -28.11 -4.21 13.53
CA LEU A 196 -26.92 -3.86 12.77
C LEU A 196 -26.86 -4.67 11.48
N ALA A 197 -26.28 -4.09 10.44
CA ALA A 197 -25.99 -4.77 9.19
C ALA A 197 -24.50 -4.73 8.85
N PHE A 198 -24.03 -5.80 8.22
CA PHE A 198 -22.64 -5.99 7.81
C PHE A 198 -22.60 -6.47 6.36
N VAL A 199 -21.71 -5.88 5.55
CA VAL A 199 -21.56 -6.21 4.13
C VAL A 199 -20.10 -6.43 3.80
N VAL A 200 -19.80 -7.48 3.04
CA VAL A 200 -18.46 -7.82 2.56
C VAL A 200 -18.48 -7.97 1.06
N MET A 201 -17.46 -7.41 0.41
CA MET A 201 -17.26 -7.52 -1.03
C MET A 201 -15.77 -7.69 -1.34
N PRO A 202 -15.38 -8.62 -2.23
CA PRO A 202 -14.03 -8.70 -2.76
C PRO A 202 -13.76 -7.53 -3.70
N CYS A 203 -12.59 -6.93 -3.57
CA CYS A 203 -12.10 -5.86 -4.43
C CYS A 203 -10.75 -6.26 -5.03
N PRO A 204 -10.34 -5.72 -6.20
CA PRO A 204 -8.97 -5.91 -6.69
C PRO A 204 -7.96 -5.48 -5.61
N GLY A 205 -7.02 -6.36 -5.23
CA GLY A 205 -6.03 -6.10 -4.17
C GLY A 205 -6.51 -6.34 -2.73
N GLY A 206 -7.73 -6.85 -2.53
CA GLY A 206 -8.24 -7.24 -1.22
C GLY A 206 -9.77 -7.26 -1.13
N GLY A 207 -10.33 -6.37 -0.33
CA GLY A 207 -11.77 -6.34 -0.10
C GLY A 207 -12.24 -5.05 0.56
N ALA A 208 -13.54 -4.98 0.74
CA ALA A 208 -14.18 -3.90 1.45
C ALA A 208 -15.27 -4.45 2.36
N VAL A 209 -15.38 -3.83 3.52
CA VAL A 209 -16.38 -4.15 4.51
C VAL A 209 -17.11 -2.88 4.90
N TRP A 210 -18.43 -2.97 4.97
CA TRP A 210 -19.29 -1.91 5.48
C TRP A 210 -20.05 -2.44 6.68
N ALA A 211 -20.23 -1.59 7.68
CA ALA A 211 -21.10 -1.86 8.81
C ALA A 211 -21.91 -0.61 9.15
N GLY A 212 -23.15 -0.80 9.59
CA GLY A 212 -24.07 0.28 9.90
C GLY A 212 -25.40 -0.22 10.45
N SER A 213 -26.40 0.65 10.51
CA SER A 213 -27.76 0.28 10.93
C SER A 213 -28.47 -0.50 9.82
N GLU A 214 -29.23 -1.53 10.19
CA GLU A 214 -30.08 -2.29 9.26
C GLU A 214 -31.23 -1.45 8.69
N ASP A 215 -31.68 -0.44 9.45
CA ASP A 215 -32.79 0.44 9.09
C ASP A 215 -32.40 1.53 8.07
N ASP A 216 -31.10 1.65 7.72
CA ASP A 216 -30.64 2.69 6.81
C ASP A 216 -30.98 2.36 5.34
N PRO A 217 -31.74 3.22 4.63
CA PRO A 217 -32.13 2.95 3.25
C PRO A 217 -31.01 3.12 2.22
N ALA A 218 -29.85 3.68 2.59
CA ALA A 218 -28.63 3.68 1.77
C ALA A 218 -27.93 2.31 1.78
N PHE A 219 -28.39 1.38 2.61
CA PHE A 219 -28.03 -0.03 2.56
C PHE A 219 -28.28 -0.60 1.16
N GLY A 220 -27.19 -0.93 0.46
CA GLY A 220 -27.25 -1.50 -0.89
C GLY A 220 -27.65 -0.54 -2.02
N GLN A 221 -27.83 0.77 -1.78
CA GLN A 221 -28.20 1.74 -2.83
C GLN A 221 -27.02 2.36 -3.56
N GLY A 222 -26.12 1.51 -4.06
CA GLY A 222 -25.54 1.86 -5.34
C GLY A 222 -26.68 1.82 -6.37
N THR A 223 -26.80 2.85 -7.21
CA THR A 223 -27.71 2.84 -8.37
C THR A 223 -27.61 1.47 -9.08
N PRO A 224 -28.65 0.85 -9.68
CA PRO A 224 -28.54 -0.53 -10.23
C PRO A 224 -27.44 -0.78 -11.29
N GLY A 225 -26.82 0.28 -11.83
CA GLY A 225 -25.61 0.23 -12.66
C GLY A 225 -24.28 0.52 -11.95
N LEU A 226 -24.29 0.73 -10.63
CA LEU A 226 -23.19 1.14 -9.74
C LEU A 226 -23.21 0.42 -8.36
N ALA A 227 -24.28 -0.31 -8.02
CA ALA A 227 -24.30 -1.27 -6.92
C ALA A 227 -23.18 -2.29 -7.12
N GLY A 228 -22.17 -2.26 -6.25
CA GLY A 228 -21.00 -3.13 -6.34
C GLY A 228 -19.72 -2.46 -6.85
N THR A 229 -19.77 -1.24 -7.40
CA THR A 229 -18.56 -0.53 -7.86
C THR A 229 -18.15 0.66 -7.01
N GLU A 230 -19.05 1.20 -6.17
CA GLU A 230 -18.76 2.36 -5.31
C GLU A 230 -17.97 2.01 -4.05
N ILE A 231 -18.02 0.75 -3.62
CA ILE A 231 -17.34 0.27 -2.42
C ILE A 231 -15.85 -0.03 -2.70
N CYS A 232 -15.50 -0.41 -3.93
CA CYS A 232 -14.12 -0.68 -4.32
C CYS A 232 -13.49 0.58 -4.95
N PRO A 233 -12.51 1.25 -4.31
CA PRO A 233 -11.83 2.38 -4.92
C PRO A 233 -11.20 1.99 -6.26
N HIS A 234 -11.45 2.81 -7.28
CA HIS A 234 -10.72 2.77 -8.54
C HIS A 234 -9.26 3.14 -8.25
N GLY A 235 -8.38 2.12 -8.22
CA GLY A 235 -6.96 2.33 -7.97
C GLY A 235 -6.42 1.76 -6.66
N MET A 236 -7.11 0.79 -6.02
CA MET A 236 -6.39 -0.08 -5.09
C MET A 236 -5.20 -0.70 -5.83
N PRO A 237 -3.97 -0.61 -5.29
CA PRO A 237 -2.86 -1.35 -5.84
C PRO A 237 -3.23 -2.84 -5.73
N THR A 238 -3.41 -3.48 -6.87
CA THR A 238 -3.30 -4.93 -6.96
C THR A 238 -1.87 -5.28 -6.51
N MET A 239 -1.74 -6.24 -5.60
CA MET A 239 -0.42 -6.76 -5.23
C MET A 239 0.26 -7.37 -6.46
#